data_AF-A0A147GN02-F1
#
_entry.id   AF-A0A147GN02-F1
#
_cell.length_a   1.000
_cell.length_b   1.000
_cell.length_c   1.000
_cell.angle_alpha   90.00
_cell.angle_beta   90.00
_cell.angle_gamma   90.00
#
_symmetry.space_group_name_H-M   'P 1'
#
loop_
_entity.id
_entity.type
_entity.pdbx_description
1 polymer ?
#
loop_
_entity_poly.entity_id
_entity_poly.type
_entity_poly.pdbx_seq_one_letter_code
_entity_poly.pdbx_strand_id
1 'polypeptide(L)'
;MRTNIVIDDALMAAAMRAGGFKTKKEAVEEGLRLLARREAYQKLLALRGKLHWMGDESIDWTRLPAEPQTVQEPAPPPYVTKKRARP
;
A
#
# COMPACT_ATOMS: atom_id res chain seq x y z
N MET A 1 25.09 11.70 6.11
CA MET A 1 26.31 11.97 6.89
C MET A 1 27.50 11.38 6.15
N ARG A 2 28.65 12.06 6.09
CA ARG A 2 29.86 11.49 5.49
C ARG A 2 30.64 10.75 6.57
N THR A 3 30.84 9.46 6.37
CA THR A 3 31.53 8.58 7.32
C THR A 3 32.58 7.79 6.57
N ASN A 4 33.72 7.54 7.20
CA ASN A 4 34.77 6.70 6.65
C ASN A 4 34.70 5.33 7.32
N ILE A 5 34.48 4.27 6.54
CA ILE A 5 34.31 2.89 7.03
C ILE A 5 35.06 1.93 6.10
N VAL A 6 35.67 0.89 6.68
CA VAL A 6 36.34 -0.17 5.94
C VAL A 6 35.30 -1.23 5.59
N ILE A 7 35.15 -1.54 4.30
CA ILE A 7 34.19 -2.53 3.77
C ILE A 7 34.97 -3.49 2.88
N ASP A 8 34.59 -4.78 2.91
CA ASP A 8 35.11 -5.79 1.99
C ASP A 8 34.74 -5.47 0.53
N ASP A 9 35.73 -5.50 -0.37
CA ASP A 9 35.55 -5.17 -1.78
C ASP A 9 34.69 -6.17 -2.54
N ALA A 10 34.76 -7.47 -2.20
CA ALA A 10 33.92 -8.49 -2.81
C ALA A 10 32.45 -8.29 -2.40
N LEU A 11 32.20 -7.92 -1.14
CA LEU A 11 30.86 -7.57 -0.67
C LEU A 11 30.30 -6.35 -1.41
N MET A 12 31.09 -5.28 -1.55
CA MET A 12 30.66 -4.09 -2.29
C MET A 12 30.38 -4.40 -3.77
N ALA A 13 31.24 -5.19 -4.42
CA ALA A 13 31.04 -5.60 -5.80
C ALA A 13 29.78 -6.47 -5.98
N ALA A 14 29.48 -7.34 -5.02
CA ALA A 14 28.24 -8.12 -5.02
C ALA A 14 27.01 -7.22 -4.87
N ALA A 15 27.04 -6.26 -3.93
CA ALA A 15 25.95 -5.32 -3.71
C ALA A 15 25.69 -4.42 -4.93
N MET A 16 26.75 -3.87 -5.53
CA MET A 16 26.64 -3.04 -6.74
C MET A 16 26.06 -3.81 -7.92
N ARG A 17 26.48 -5.08 -8.11
CA ARG A 17 25.97 -5.95 -9.18
C ARG A 17 24.53 -6.39 -8.94
N ALA A 18 24.15 -6.71 -7.70
CA ALA A 18 22.79 -7.12 -7.36
C ALA A 18 21.78 -5.97 -7.51
N GLY A 19 22.15 -4.75 -7.13
CA GLY A 19 21.26 -3.59 -7.21
C GLY A 19 21.44 -2.70 -8.45
N GLY A 20 22.39 -3.01 -9.33
CA GLY A 20 22.66 -2.21 -10.54
C GLY A 20 23.12 -0.77 -10.24
N PHE A 21 23.84 -0.57 -9.12
CA PHE A 21 24.23 0.76 -8.65
C PHE A 21 25.47 1.29 -9.38
N LYS A 22 25.48 2.59 -9.68
CA LYS A 22 26.61 3.25 -10.34
C LYS A 22 27.69 3.67 -9.34
N THR A 23 27.30 3.96 -8.10
CA THR A 23 28.21 4.45 -7.07
C THR A 23 28.21 3.57 -5.82
N LYS A 24 29.36 3.52 -5.12
CA LYS A 24 29.47 2.84 -3.83
C LYS A 24 28.53 3.44 -2.76
N LYS A 25 28.28 4.75 -2.82
CA LYS A 25 27.38 5.45 -1.90
C LYS A 25 25.94 4.97 -2.05
N GLU A 26 25.43 4.91 -3.29
CA GLU A 26 24.06 4.44 -3.57
C GLU A 26 23.86 3.01 -3.07
N ALA A 27 24.83 2.13 -3.32
CA ALA A 27 24.77 0.74 -2.87
C ALA A 27 24.67 0.64 -1.34
N VAL A 28 25.41 1.48 -0.60
CA VAL A 28 25.36 1.53 0.86
C VAL A 28 24.04 2.10 1.37
N GLU A 29 23.56 3.21 0.78
CA GLU A 29 22.28 3.83 1.18
C GLU A 29 21.10 2.89 0.96
N GLU A 30 21.01 2.24 -0.20
CA GLU A 30 19.94 1.29 -0.49
C GLU A 30 20.08 -0.01 0.33
N GLY A 31 21.30 -0.45 0.63
CA GLY A 31 21.53 -1.55 1.57
C GLY A 31 21.00 -1.25 2.98
N LEU A 32 21.26 -0.05 3.50
CA LEU A 32 20.72 0.41 4.79
C LEU A 32 19.19 0.54 4.75
N ARG A 33 18.64 1.03 3.63
CA ARG A 33 17.19 1.14 3.43
C ARG A 33 16.50 -0.22 3.44
N LEU A 34 17.12 -1.23 2.82
CA LEU A 34 16.65 -2.61 2.85
C LEU A 34 16.62 -3.15 4.28
N LEU A 35 17.67 -2.92 5.05
CA LEU A 35 17.74 -3.33 6.47
C LEU A 35 16.65 -2.67 7.31
N ALA A 36 16.39 -1.38 7.11
CA ALA A 36 15.31 -0.69 7.81
C ALA A 36 13.92 -1.29 7.48
N ARG A 37 13.71 -1.72 6.24
CA ARG A 37 12.44 -2.38 5.83
C ARG A 37 12.31 -3.81 6.31
N ARG A 38 13.42 -4.47 6.67
CA ARG A 38 13.44 -5.90 7.06
C ARG A 38 12.51 -6.20 8.22
N GLU A 39 12.43 -5.33 9.22
CA GLU A 39 11.56 -5.54 10.38
C GLU A 39 10.08 -5.56 9.98
N ALA A 40 9.65 -4.65 9.09
CA ALA A 40 8.29 -4.62 8.57
C ALA A 40 7.95 -5.92 7.82
N TYR A 41 8.88 -6.43 7.00
CA TYR A 41 8.71 -7.72 6.32
C TYR A 41 8.63 -8.90 7.29
N GLN A 42 9.41 -8.89 8.38
CA GLN A 42 9.33 -9.93 9.41
C GLN A 42 7.98 -9.91 10.14
N LYS A 43 7.46 -8.72 10.47
CA LYS A 43 6.12 -8.58 11.05
C LYS A 43 5.04 -9.12 10.11
N LEU A 44 5.14 -8.80 8.82
CA LEU A 44 4.21 -9.32 7.82
C LEU A 44 4.30 -10.85 7.70
N LEU A 45 5.51 -11.41 7.71
CA LEU A 45 5.72 -12.85 7.69
C LEU A 45 5.18 -13.53 8.96
N ALA A 46 5.27 -12.87 10.12
CA ALA A 46 4.71 -13.37 11.38
C ALA A 46 3.16 -13.39 11.41
N LEU A 47 2.51 -12.67 10.49
CA LEU A 47 1.06 -12.71 10.27
C LEU A 47 0.64 -13.84 9.32
N ARG A 48 1.59 -14.50 8.64
CA ARG A 48 1.32 -15.64 7.76
C ARG A 48 0.59 -16.74 8.54
N GLY A 49 -0.58 -17.15 8.05
CA GLY A 49 -1.42 -18.19 8.67
C GLY A 49 -2.25 -17.72 9.88
N LYS A 50 -2.07 -16.48 10.36
CA LYS A 50 -2.93 -15.88 11.41
C LYS A 50 -4.08 -15.06 10.83
N LEU A 51 -3.90 -14.56 9.61
CA LEU A 51 -4.93 -13.82 8.90
C LEU A 51 -5.95 -14.79 8.33
N HIS A 52 -7.17 -14.75 8.86
CA HIS A 52 -8.33 -15.37 8.24
C HIS A 52 -8.78 -14.46 7.09
N TRP A 53 -8.41 -14.83 5.87
CA TRP A 53 -8.88 -14.13 4.69
C TRP A 53 -10.34 -14.52 4.44
N MET A 54 -11.27 -13.63 4.77
CA MET A 54 -12.68 -13.81 4.45
C MET A 54 -12.91 -13.36 3.00
N GLY A 55 -12.60 -14.22 2.03
CA GLY A 55 -12.93 -13.94 0.63
C GLY A 55 -12.30 -14.90 -0.37
N ASP A 56 -13.07 -15.91 -0.78
CA ASP A 56 -13.54 -16.09 -2.18
C ASP A 56 -14.20 -17.49 -2.41
N GLU A 57 -14.82 -18.08 -1.39
CA GLU A 57 -15.59 -19.34 -1.59
C GLU A 57 -17.08 -19.22 -1.22
N SER A 58 -17.45 -18.24 -0.40
CA SER A 58 -18.82 -18.05 0.07
C SER A 58 -19.57 -16.88 -0.57
N ILE A 59 -18.87 -16.06 -1.38
CA ILE A 59 -19.51 -14.94 -2.09
C ILE A 59 -19.88 -15.43 -3.48
N ASP A 60 -21.09 -15.98 -3.60
CA ASP A 60 -21.68 -16.23 -4.92
C ASP A 60 -22.16 -14.90 -5.50
N TRP A 61 -21.30 -14.27 -6.31
CA TRP A 61 -21.58 -13.02 -7.03
C TRP A 61 -22.75 -13.13 -8.03
N THR A 62 -23.23 -14.36 -8.28
CA THR A 62 -24.38 -14.66 -9.16
C THR A 62 -25.70 -14.65 -8.40
N ARG A 63 -25.68 -14.68 -7.07
CA ARG A 63 -26.88 -14.68 -6.25
C ARG A 63 -27.37 -13.25 -6.09
N LEU A 64 -28.41 -12.90 -6.85
CA LEU A 64 -29.22 -11.72 -6.59
C LEU A 64 -29.73 -11.78 -5.14
N PRO A 65 -29.50 -10.73 -4.33
CA PRO A 65 -30.04 -10.69 -2.98
C PRO A 65 -31.57 -10.83 -3.05
N ALA A 66 -32.12 -11.78 -2.27
CA ALA A 66 -33.57 -12.02 -2.25
C ALA A 66 -34.35 -10.83 -1.68
N GLU A 67 -33.69 -10.00 -0.89
CA GLU A 67 -34.22 -8.75 -0.36
C GLU A 67 -33.68 -7.59 -1.21
N PRO A 68 -34.54 -6.80 -1.88
CA PRO A 68 -34.07 -5.56 -2.49
C PRO A 68 -33.51 -4.68 -1.38
N GLN A 69 -32.21 -4.39 -1.44
CA GLN A 69 -31.61 -3.41 -0.55
C GLN A 69 -32.31 -2.08 -0.80
N THR A 70 -33.16 -1.65 0.13
CA THR A 70 -33.79 -0.34 0.08
C THR A 70 -32.68 0.68 0.29
N VAL A 71 -32.17 1.25 -0.80
CA VAL A 71 -31.33 2.43 -0.75
C VAL A 71 -32.19 3.54 -0.14
N GLN A 72 -31.97 3.84 1.15
CA GLN A 72 -32.54 5.04 1.77
C GLN A 72 -31.77 6.24 1.24
N GLU A 73 -32.17 6.72 0.07
CA GLU A 73 -31.69 7.98 -0.46
C GLU A 73 -32.24 9.10 0.46
N PRO A 74 -31.38 9.88 1.13
CA PRO A 74 -31.86 10.99 1.96
C PRO A 74 -32.64 11.96 1.07
N ALA A 75 -33.84 12.36 1.51
CA ALA A 75 -34.74 13.19 0.72
C ALA A 75 -33.99 14.44 0.20
N PRO A 76 -34.09 14.74 -1.10
CA PRO A 76 -33.36 15.85 -1.69
C PRO A 76 -33.75 17.16 -0.98
N PRO A 77 -32.80 18.06 -0.72
CA PRO A 77 -33.10 19.32 -0.05
C PRO A 77 -34.13 20.12 -0.88
N PRO A 78 -35.08 20.82 -0.24
CA PRO A 78 -36.10 21.55 -0.96
C PRO A 78 -35.47 22.63 -1.85
N TYR A 79 -35.72 22.55 -3.15
CA TYR A 79 -35.27 23.55 -4.11
C TYR A 79 -36.01 24.87 -3.84
N VAL A 80 -35.28 25.88 -3.34
CA VAL A 80 -35.83 27.22 -3.13
C VAL A 80 -35.95 27.94 -4.48
N THR A 81 -37.16 28.02 -5.03
CA THR A 81 -37.43 28.83 -6.21
C THR A 81 -37.47 30.30 -5.80
N LYS A 82 -36.37 31.03 -5.98
CA LYS A 82 -36.40 32.49 -5.87
C LYS A 82 -37.20 33.02 -7.07
N LYS A 83 -38.47 33.41 -6.83
CA LYS A 83 -39.26 34.19 -7.79
C LYS A 83 -38.47 35.47 -8.10
N ARG A 84 -37.83 35.50 -9.26
CA ARG A 84 -37.35 36.76 -9.85
C ARG A 84 -38.59 37.53 -10.27
N ALA A 85 -38.89 38.61 -9.56
CA ALA A 85 -39.80 39.64 -10.06
C ALA A 85 -39.24 40.16 -11.39
N ARG A 86 -40.06 40.12 -12.44
CA ARG A 86 -39.79 40.78 -13.73
C ARG A 86 -40.41 42.18 -13.71
N PRO A 87 -39.87 43.12 -14.50
CA PRO A 87 -39.89 44.57 -14.28
C PRO A 87 -41.27 45.22 -14.45
#